data_AF-A0AAN7FYK4-F1
#
_entry.id   AF-A0AAN7FYK4-F1
#
_cell.length_a   1.000
_cell.length_b   1.000
_cell.length_c   1.000
_cell.angle_alpha   90.00
_cell.angle_beta   90.00
_cell.angle_gamma   90.00
#
_symmetry.space_group_name_H-M   'P 1'
#
loop_
_entity.id
_entity.type
_entity.pdbx_description
1 polymer ?
#
loop_
_entity_poly.entity_id
_entity_poly.type
_entity_poly.pdbx_seq_one_letter_code
_entity_poly.pdbx_strand_id
1 'polypeptide(L)'
;MVVRIRLSRFGCKNKPFYRVMAADSRSPRDGKHLEVLGYYNPLPGQDGGKRMGLNFERVKYWLSVGAQPSEPVQRVLFRAGLLPPPPMMAMGRKGGPRDTRPVDPMTGRILTPEKPTNADQSNDFEGEEDGEDDGGVRVSRIFVSTWTSPRKTVWSCTFA
;
A
#
# COMPACT_ATOMS: atom_id res chain seq x y z
N MET A 1 8.64 -10.32 -40.83
CA MET A 1 9.08 -9.25 -39.90
C MET A 1 7.96 -9.02 -38.91
N VAL A 2 8.25 -8.78 -37.62
CA VAL A 2 7.20 -8.64 -36.59
C VAL A 2 7.40 -7.33 -35.85
N VAL A 3 6.37 -6.47 -35.85
CA VAL A 3 6.38 -5.22 -35.09
C VAL A 3 6.13 -5.54 -33.62
N ARG A 4 7.00 -5.01 -32.75
CA ARG A 4 6.88 -5.13 -31.30
C ARG A 4 6.75 -3.77 -30.68
N ILE A 5 5.81 -3.64 -29.75
CA ILE A 5 5.74 -2.48 -28.86
C ILE A 5 6.65 -2.76 -27.66
N ARG A 6 7.73 -2.00 -27.55
CA ARG A 6 8.80 -2.23 -26.58
C ARG A 6 9.24 -0.95 -25.90
N LEU A 7 9.91 -1.11 -24.76
CA LEU A 7 10.57 0.00 -24.05
C LEU A 7 11.99 0.17 -24.56
N SER A 8 12.35 1.40 -24.93
CA SER A 8 13.74 1.80 -25.12
C SER A 8 14.23 2.60 -23.94
N ARG A 9 15.49 2.40 -23.59
CA ARG A 9 16.11 3.02 -22.43
C ARG A 9 16.75 4.33 -22.85
N PHE A 10 16.35 5.38 -22.15
CA PHE A 10 16.90 6.72 -22.22
C PHE A 10 17.32 7.17 -20.81
N GLY A 11 17.99 8.31 -20.73
CA GLY A 11 18.43 8.91 -19.46
C GLY A 11 19.81 8.44 -19.02
N CYS A 12 20.18 8.86 -17.81
CA CYS A 12 21.52 8.70 -17.28
C CYS A 12 21.68 7.38 -16.52
N LYS A 13 22.94 7.05 -16.16
CA LYS A 13 23.24 5.99 -15.20
C LYS A 13 22.47 6.27 -13.89
N ASN A 14 21.87 5.23 -13.30
CA ASN A 14 21.07 5.28 -12.07
C ASN A 14 19.79 6.15 -12.13
N LYS A 15 19.47 6.79 -13.26
CA LYS A 15 18.24 7.54 -13.48
C LYS A 15 17.60 7.13 -14.82
N PRO A 16 16.99 5.94 -14.89
CA PRO A 16 16.42 5.42 -16.13
C PRO A 16 15.13 6.15 -16.50
N PHE A 17 15.01 6.49 -17.79
CA PHE A 17 13.79 6.99 -18.41
C PHE A 17 13.44 6.08 -19.59
N TYR A 18 12.18 5.68 -19.75
CA TYR A 18 11.80 4.79 -20.85
C TYR A 18 10.87 5.48 -21.83
N ARG A 19 11.08 5.23 -23.12
CA ARG A 19 10.11 5.56 -24.17
C ARG A 19 9.40 4.30 -24.65
N VAL A 20 8.10 4.40 -24.87
CA VAL A 20 7.29 3.34 -25.48
C VAL A 20 7.35 3.54 -26.99
N MET A 21 7.89 2.58 -27.72
CA MET A 21 8.11 2.70 -29.16
C MET A 21 7.59 1.46 -29.89
N ALA A 22 7.04 1.68 -31.08
CA ALA A 22 6.76 0.63 -32.05
C ALA A 22 7.98 0.45 -32.94
N ALA A 23 8.56 -0.75 -32.97
CA ALA A 23 9.75 -1.05 -33.76
C ALA A 23 9.72 -2.48 -34.27
N ASP A 24 10.48 -2.78 -35.33
CA ASP A 24 10.68 -4.17 -35.74
C ASP A 24 11.50 -4.92 -34.68
N SER A 25 11.09 -6.15 -34.39
CA SER A 25 11.76 -7.12 -33.53
C SER A 25 13.28 -7.21 -33.68
N ARG A 26 13.79 -7.14 -34.92
CA ARG A 26 15.23 -7.31 -35.24
C ARG A 26 16.06 -6.04 -35.00
N SER A 27 15.42 -4.88 -34.93
CA SER A 27 16.14 -3.62 -34.72
C SER A 27 16.75 -3.56 -33.31
N PRO A 28 17.93 -2.94 -33.12
CA PRO A 28 18.54 -2.82 -31.79
C PRO A 28 17.66 -1.99 -30.86
N ARG A 29 17.76 -2.21 -29.54
CA ARG A 29 16.84 -1.65 -28.53
C ARG A 29 16.61 -0.15 -28.68
N ASP A 30 17.69 0.60 -28.83
CA ASP A 30 17.71 2.07 -28.88
C ASP A 30 17.98 2.60 -30.31
N GLY A 31 17.74 1.77 -31.35
CA GLY A 31 17.94 2.15 -32.75
C GLY A 31 16.70 2.68 -33.47
N LYS A 32 16.65 2.44 -34.79
CA LYS A 32 15.55 2.85 -35.65
C LYS A 32 14.22 2.25 -35.18
N HIS A 33 13.27 3.13 -34.92
CA HIS A 33 11.89 2.79 -34.59
C HIS A 33 10.95 3.36 -35.67
N LEU A 34 9.72 2.85 -35.70
CA LEU A 34 8.69 3.33 -36.62
C LEU A 34 8.03 4.58 -36.04
N GLU A 35 7.63 4.51 -34.76
CA GLU A 35 6.90 5.57 -34.08
C GLU A 35 7.13 5.55 -32.57
N VAL A 36 7.16 6.73 -31.96
CA VAL A 36 7.16 6.90 -30.50
C VAL A 36 5.73 7.06 -30.01
N LEU A 37 5.25 6.13 -29.19
CA LEU A 37 3.88 6.10 -28.69
C LEU A 37 3.71 6.84 -27.36
N GLY A 38 4.80 6.99 -26.61
CA GLY A 38 4.76 7.66 -25.31
C GLY A 38 6.01 7.44 -24.46
N TYR A 39 5.85 7.65 -23.15
CA TYR A 39 6.93 7.53 -22.18
C TYR A 39 6.49 6.87 -20.88
N TYR A 40 7.46 6.33 -20.17
CA TYR A 40 7.30 5.68 -18.88
C TYR A 40 8.47 6.05 -17.96
N ASN A 41 8.16 6.70 -16.83
CA ASN A 41 9.12 6.96 -15.77
C ASN A 41 8.90 5.98 -14.61
N PRO A 42 9.86 5.08 -14.33
CA PRO A 42 9.74 4.12 -13.23
C PRO A 42 9.97 4.76 -11.86
N LEU A 43 10.66 5.92 -11.81
CA LEU A 43 10.97 6.63 -10.58
C LEU A 43 9.70 7.36 -10.10
N PRO A 44 9.31 7.19 -8.83
CA PRO A 44 8.20 7.95 -8.27
C PRO A 44 8.58 9.44 -8.23
N GLY A 45 7.60 10.29 -8.56
CA GLY A 45 7.71 11.73 -8.29
C GLY A 45 7.52 12.05 -6.80
N GLN A 46 7.52 13.33 -6.46
CA GLN A 46 7.18 13.80 -5.11
C GLN A 46 5.78 13.31 -4.65
N ASP A 47 4.86 13.16 -5.60
CA ASP A 47 3.50 12.67 -5.37
C ASP A 47 3.42 11.15 -5.11
N GLY A 48 4.55 10.44 -5.11
CA GLY A 48 4.63 8.98 -4.92
C GLY A 48 4.18 8.14 -6.12
N GLY A 49 3.55 8.76 -7.13
CA GLY A 49 3.07 8.11 -8.35
C GLY A 49 4.15 7.90 -9.42
N LYS A 50 4.05 6.78 -10.16
CA LYS A 50 4.83 6.56 -11.40
C LYS A 50 4.20 7.30 -12.56
N ARG A 51 4.96 8.16 -13.24
CA ARG A 51 4.45 9.00 -14.33
C ARG A 51 4.56 8.28 -15.67
N MET A 52 3.46 8.22 -16.42
CA MET A 52 3.43 7.68 -17.78
C MET A 52 2.46 8.49 -18.64
N GLY A 53 2.83 8.70 -19.91
CA GLY A 53 1.99 9.36 -20.90
C GLY A 53 2.00 8.54 -22.19
N LEU A 54 0.82 8.23 -22.72
CA LEU A 54 0.64 7.41 -23.91
C LEU A 54 -0.31 8.09 -24.89
N ASN A 55 -0.02 7.99 -26.18
CA ASN A 55 -0.97 8.31 -27.23
C ASN A 55 -1.90 7.11 -27.45
N PHE A 56 -3.11 7.19 -26.89
CA PHE A 56 -4.08 6.09 -26.91
C PHE A 56 -4.52 5.70 -28.33
N GLU A 57 -4.68 6.65 -29.23
CA GLU A 57 -5.14 6.41 -30.60
C GLU A 57 -4.12 5.58 -31.38
N ARG A 58 -2.86 5.98 -31.30
CA ARG A 58 -1.77 5.29 -31.99
C ARG A 58 -1.49 3.91 -31.42
N VAL A 59 -1.56 3.76 -30.09
CA VAL A 59 -1.42 2.45 -29.45
C VAL A 59 -2.51 1.49 -29.92
N LYS A 60 -3.78 1.93 -29.96
CA LYS A 60 -4.90 1.11 -30.45
C LYS A 60 -4.69 0.68 -31.90
N TYR A 61 -4.25 1.59 -32.76
CA TYR A 61 -3.91 1.28 -34.16
C TYR A 61 -2.83 0.20 -34.27
N TRP A 62 -1.74 0.31 -33.52
CA TRP A 62 -0.68 -0.70 -33.58
C TRP A 62 -1.13 -2.06 -33.05
N LEU A 63 -1.98 -2.08 -32.02
CA LEU A 63 -2.60 -3.32 -31.53
C LEU A 63 -3.53 -3.94 -32.59
N SER A 64 -4.31 -3.14 -33.32
CA SER A 64 -5.19 -3.66 -34.39
C SER A 64 -4.42 -4.20 -35.60
N VAL A 65 -3.25 -3.64 -35.89
CA VAL A 65 -2.32 -4.16 -36.91
C VAL A 65 -1.64 -5.48 -36.47
N GLY A 66 -1.78 -5.87 -35.21
CA GLY A 66 -1.22 -7.11 -34.67
C GLY A 66 0.19 -6.93 -34.08
N ALA A 67 0.58 -5.70 -33.72
CA ALA A 67 1.84 -5.48 -33.03
C ALA A 67 1.85 -6.17 -31.66
N GLN A 68 2.93 -6.91 -31.36
CA GLN A 68 3.04 -7.70 -30.14
C GLN A 68 3.68 -6.87 -29.01
N PRO A 69 2.96 -6.56 -27.91
CA PRO A 69 3.54 -5.85 -26.79
C PRO A 69 4.44 -6.75 -25.96
N SER A 70 5.60 -6.23 -25.54
CA SER A 70 6.48 -6.91 -24.58
C SER A 70 5.87 -6.97 -23.16
N GLU A 71 6.26 -7.96 -22.35
CA GLU A 71 5.80 -8.15 -20.97
C GLU A 71 5.75 -6.85 -20.12
N PRO A 72 6.82 -6.02 -20.01
CA PRO A 72 6.74 -4.79 -19.24
C PRO A 72 5.77 -3.76 -19.84
N VAL A 73 5.64 -3.72 -21.18
CA VAL A 73 4.68 -2.85 -21.86
C VAL A 73 3.25 -3.29 -21.58
N GLN A 74 2.96 -4.59 -21.52
CA GLN A 74 1.64 -5.10 -21.13
C GLN A 74 1.24 -4.58 -19.76
N ARG A 75 2.16 -4.50 -18.79
CA ARG A 75 1.90 -3.92 -17.46
C ARG A 75 1.59 -2.43 -17.52
N VAL A 76 2.26 -1.69 -18.41
CA VAL A 76 2.01 -0.26 -18.62
C VAL A 76 0.64 -0.06 -19.27
N LEU A 77 0.30 -0.85 -20.29
CA LEU A 77 -0.99 -0.81 -20.99
C LEU A 77 -2.16 -1.24 -20.10
N PHE A 78 -1.96 -2.24 -19.24
CA PHE A 78 -2.93 -2.66 -18.24
C PHE A 78 -3.24 -1.53 -17.25
N ARG A 79 -2.22 -0.85 -16.74
CA ARG A 79 -2.39 0.33 -15.87
C ARG A 79 -3.10 1.49 -16.58
N ALA A 80 -3.00 1.56 -17.91
CA ALA A 80 -3.68 2.53 -18.74
C ALA A 80 -5.10 2.10 -19.16
N GLY A 81 -5.54 0.89 -18.77
CA GLY A 81 -6.88 0.36 -19.07
C GLY A 81 -7.09 -0.15 -20.50
N LEU A 82 -6.02 -0.40 -21.27
CA LEU A 82 -6.13 -0.83 -22.67
C LEU A 82 -6.14 -2.35 -22.86
N LEU A 83 -5.53 -3.10 -21.94
CA LEU A 83 -5.39 -4.56 -22.01
C LEU A 83 -5.85 -5.22 -20.71
N PRO A 84 -6.30 -6.48 -20.75
CA PRO A 84 -6.58 -7.26 -19.55
C PRO A 84 -5.32 -7.49 -18.71
N PRO A 85 -5.46 -7.83 -17.42
CA PRO A 85 -4.31 -8.13 -16.56
C PRO A 85 -3.52 -9.31 -17.14
N PRO A 86 -2.18 -9.21 -17.22
CA PRO A 86 -1.37 -10.36 -17.64
C PRO A 86 -1.46 -11.46 -16.58
N PRO A 87 -1.43 -12.75 -16.99
CA PRO A 87 -1.71 -13.89 -16.11
C PRO A 87 -0.79 -13.97 -14.88
N MET A 88 0.40 -13.36 -14.94
CA MET A 88 1.38 -13.36 -13.85
C MET A 88 1.02 -12.43 -12.68
N MET A 89 0.03 -11.54 -12.79
CA MET A 89 -0.34 -10.62 -11.70
C MET A 89 -1.27 -11.22 -10.63
N ALA A 90 -1.65 -12.49 -10.77
CA ALA A 90 -2.68 -13.12 -9.93
C ALA A 90 -2.32 -13.23 -8.44
N MET A 91 -1.03 -13.22 -8.07
CA MET A 91 -0.61 -13.39 -6.67
C MET A 91 0.25 -12.22 -6.18
N GLY A 92 -0.35 -11.31 -5.40
CA GLY A 92 0.38 -10.30 -4.66
C GLY A 92 1.08 -10.91 -3.45
N ARG A 93 2.35 -10.54 -3.20
CA ARG A 93 2.97 -10.79 -1.90
C ARG A 93 2.17 -9.99 -0.87
N LYS A 94 1.54 -10.66 0.10
CA LYS A 94 0.97 -10.02 1.29
C LYS A 94 2.16 -9.44 2.06
N GLY A 95 2.47 -8.17 1.81
CA GLY A 95 3.58 -7.49 2.47
C GLY A 95 3.34 -7.47 3.97
N GLY A 96 4.36 -7.86 4.74
CA GLY A 96 4.34 -7.70 6.19
C GLY A 96 4.25 -6.21 6.58
N PRO A 97 3.93 -5.90 7.84
CA PRO A 97 3.90 -4.52 8.33
C PRO A 97 5.23 -3.83 8.04
N ARG A 98 5.18 -2.63 7.43
CA ARG A 98 6.36 -1.77 7.35
C ARG A 98 6.53 -1.13 8.73
N ASP A 99 7.72 -1.24 9.31
CA ASP A 99 8.03 -0.55 10.56
C ASP A 99 8.18 0.95 10.27
N THR A 100 7.19 1.75 10.67
CA THR A 100 7.15 3.21 10.46
C THR A 100 7.61 3.96 11.72
N ARG A 101 8.15 3.27 12.73
CA ARG A 101 8.56 3.91 13.98
C ARG A 101 9.68 4.92 13.71
N PRO A 102 9.64 6.13 14.33
CA PRO A 102 10.72 7.10 14.24
C PRO A 102 12.04 6.51 14.73
N VAL A 103 13.09 6.70 13.94
CA VAL A 103 14.45 6.29 14.27
C VAL A 103 15.21 7.52 14.73
N ASP A 104 15.90 7.42 15.87
CA ASP A 104 16.73 8.50 16.37
C ASP A 104 17.91 8.79 15.42
N PRO A 105 18.14 10.06 15.01
CA PRO A 105 19.17 10.41 14.04
C PRO A 105 20.60 10.20 14.54
N MET A 106 20.81 10.16 15.87
CA MET A 106 22.15 9.98 16.47
C MET A 106 22.48 8.52 16.82
N THR A 107 21.50 7.72 17.23
CA THR A 107 21.72 6.36 17.75
C THR A 107 21.20 5.27 16.82
N GLY A 108 20.38 5.61 15.82
CA GLY A 108 19.77 4.63 14.90
C GLY A 108 18.80 3.67 15.58
N ARG A 109 18.47 3.90 16.87
CA ARG A 109 17.54 3.07 17.63
C ARG A 109 16.11 3.48 17.34
N ILE A 110 15.22 2.50 17.43
CA ILE A 110 13.80 2.69 17.21
C ILE A 110 13.19 3.15 18.54
N LEU A 111 12.58 4.33 18.55
CA LEU A 111 11.87 4.83 19.71
C LEU A 111 10.61 3.98 19.94
N THR A 112 10.60 3.18 21.00
CA THR A 112 9.35 2.60 21.52
C THR A 112 8.62 3.68 22.30
N PRO A 113 7.36 4.02 21.99
CA PRO A 113 6.60 4.96 22.82
C PRO A 113 6.49 4.35 24.22
N GLU A 114 7.06 5.03 25.21
CA GLU A 114 6.87 4.66 26.61
C GLU A 114 5.39 4.83 26.95
N LYS A 115 4.78 3.75 27.45
CA LYS A 115 3.41 3.74 27.93
C LYS A 115 3.34 4.68 29.15
N PRO A 116 2.44 5.68 29.21
CA PRO A 116 2.37 6.55 30.37
C PRO A 116 2.00 5.70 31.60
N THR A 117 2.92 5.62 32.55
CA THR A 117 2.67 5.08 33.88
C THR A 117 1.75 6.04 34.61
N ASN A 118 0.46 5.67 34.73
CA ASN A 118 -0.41 6.18 35.77
C ASN A 118 0.20 5.78 37.13
N ALA A 119 0.89 6.71 37.79
CA ALA A 119 1.28 6.60 39.19
C ALA A 119 1.69 8.00 39.73
N ASP A 120 0.75 8.94 39.75
CA ASP A 120 0.77 9.98 40.79
C ASP A 120 0.23 9.32 42.07
N GLN A 121 1.13 8.87 42.94
CA GLN A 121 0.86 8.66 44.37
C GLN A 121 2.12 8.99 45.16
N SER A 122 2.20 10.22 45.64
CA SER A 122 2.96 10.60 46.83
C SER A 122 2.03 11.41 47.74
N ASN A 123 1.21 10.69 48.50
CA ASN A 123 0.62 11.22 49.74
C ASN A 123 1.42 10.59 50.88
N ASP A 124 2.40 11.33 51.40
CA ASP A 124 2.97 11.04 52.73
C ASP A 124 2.15 11.84 53.75
N PHE A 125 1.46 11.08 54.61
CA PHE A 125 0.55 11.48 55.67
C PHE A 125 1.36 11.57 56.97
N GLU A 126 1.57 12.78 57.51
CA GLU A 126 1.94 12.96 58.92
C GLU A 126 0.68 12.83 59.76
N GLY A 127 0.70 11.89 60.70
CA GLY A 127 -0.38 11.63 61.62
C GLY A 127 -0.40 12.61 62.78
N GLU A 128 -1.61 12.98 63.19
CA GLU A 128 -1.91 13.53 64.51
C GLU A 128 -3.21 12.84 64.96
N GLU A 129 -3.12 12.04 66.03
CA GLU A 129 -4.26 11.54 66.80
C GLU A 129 -4.71 12.66 67.74
N ASP A 130 -6.01 12.93 67.80
CA ASP A 130 -6.72 13.21 69.05
C ASP A 130 -8.22 12.95 68.81
N GLY A 131 -8.83 12.20 69.74
CA GLY A 131 -10.14 11.54 69.58
C GLY A 131 -11.36 12.43 69.85
N GLU A 132 -12.56 11.85 69.63
CA GLU A 132 -13.64 11.63 70.62
C GLU A 132 -14.91 11.12 69.88
N ASP A 133 -15.68 10.27 70.57
CA ASP A 133 -16.75 9.41 70.07
C ASP A 133 -18.07 10.12 69.67
N ASP A 134 -18.76 9.61 68.64
CA ASP A 134 -20.13 9.04 68.73
C ASP A 134 -20.93 9.07 67.41
N GLY A 135 -21.39 7.88 66.98
CA GLY A 135 -22.75 7.67 66.48
C GLY A 135 -23.04 7.77 64.96
N GLY A 136 -23.35 6.62 64.33
CA GLY A 136 -24.53 6.57 63.45
C GLY A 136 -24.46 5.87 62.08
N VAL A 137 -24.92 4.61 62.09
CA VAL A 137 -25.81 3.96 61.09
C VAL A 137 -25.31 3.64 59.66
N ARG A 138 -25.22 2.32 59.41
CA ARG A 138 -25.15 1.64 58.09
C ARG A 138 -26.39 1.92 57.23
N VAL A 139 -26.19 2.13 55.92
CA VAL A 139 -27.17 1.75 54.90
C VAL A 139 -26.47 1.10 53.70
N SER A 140 -26.61 -0.22 53.62
CA SER A 140 -26.35 -1.05 52.45
C SER A 140 -27.42 -0.81 51.37
N ARG A 141 -27.01 -0.61 50.10
CA ARG A 141 -27.87 -0.86 48.95
C ARG A 141 -27.19 -1.81 47.97
N ILE A 142 -27.79 -2.99 47.91
CA ILE A 142 -27.65 -4.01 46.88
C ILE A 142 -28.38 -3.50 45.63
N PHE A 143 -27.74 -3.60 44.47
CA PHE A 143 -28.46 -3.59 43.19
C PHE A 143 -27.94 -4.73 42.31
N VAL A 144 -28.77 -5.75 42.16
CA VAL A 144 -28.61 -6.89 41.28
C VAL A 144 -29.64 -6.76 40.17
N SER A 145 -29.22 -6.88 38.91
CA SER A 145 -30.04 -7.46 37.82
C SER A 145 -29.18 -7.50 36.55
N THR A 146 -28.54 -8.65 36.28
CA THR A 146 -28.98 -9.72 35.35
C THR A 146 -28.73 -9.42 33.87
N TRP A 147 -27.80 -10.20 33.32
CA TRP A 147 -27.35 -10.23 31.94
C TRP A 147 -28.02 -11.41 31.23
N THR A 148 -28.73 -11.17 30.13
CA THR A 148 -29.33 -12.25 29.32
C THR A 148 -29.06 -11.99 27.83
N SER A 149 -28.16 -12.80 27.28
CA SER A 149 -27.83 -12.91 25.86
C SER A 149 -28.76 -13.89 25.14
N PRO A 150 -28.96 -13.73 23.81
CA PRO A 150 -29.18 -14.91 22.98
C PRO A 150 -28.32 -14.96 21.70
N ARG A 151 -27.50 -16.02 21.63
CA ARG A 151 -27.26 -17.00 20.53
C ARG A 151 -27.72 -16.57 19.12
N LYS A 152 -26.80 -16.39 18.15
CA LYS A 152 -26.26 -17.40 17.20
C LYS A 152 -27.32 -18.15 16.36
N THR A 153 -27.41 -17.80 15.08
CA THR A 153 -27.95 -18.64 14.01
C THR A 153 -27.03 -18.60 12.79
N VAL A 154 -26.42 -19.75 12.51
CA VAL A 154 -25.78 -20.13 11.24
C VAL A 154 -26.90 -20.48 10.26
N TRP A 155 -26.75 -20.21 8.96
CA TRP A 155 -27.37 -21.01 7.90
C TRP A 155 -26.47 -21.05 6.67
N SER A 156 -26.05 -22.27 6.34
CA SER A 156 -25.51 -22.72 5.07
C SER A 156 -26.66 -22.89 4.07
N CYS A 157 -26.49 -22.41 2.84
CA CYS A 157 -27.34 -22.80 1.72
C CYS A 157 -26.46 -23.33 0.59
N THR A 158 -26.72 -24.56 0.19
CA THR A 158 -26.04 -25.36 -0.83
C THR A 158 -27.14 -26.07 -1.61
N PHE A 159 -26.90 -26.28 -2.91
CA PHE A 159 -27.74 -26.92 -3.93
C PHE A 159 -28.87 -26.05 -4.50
N ALA A 160 -29.12 -26.01 -5.81
CA ALA A 160 -28.84 -26.97 -6.88
C ALA A 160 -28.34 -26.31 -8.17
#